data_AF-A0A939ZK72-F1
#
_entry.id   AF-A0A939ZK72-F1
#
_cell.length_a   1.000
_cell.length_b   1.000
_cell.length_c   1.000
_cell.angle_alpha   90.00
_cell.angle_beta   90.00
_cell.angle_gamma   90.00
#
_symmetry.space_group_name_H-M   'P 1'
#
loop_
_entity.id
_entity.type
_entity.pdbx_description
1 polymer ?
#
loop_
_entity_poly.entity_id
_entity_poly.type
_entity_poly.pdbx_seq_one_letter_code
_entity_poly.pdbx_strand_id
1 'polypeptide(L)'
;MSNNIRYLNEQKIASHDTKRKVQIVIALIFGSFNLFGFVSFIIEKDPGGVALFGILLLPFAYLFWCGINTGILIESARRYETVFGGDRDGFVTVEELSTMFGKPGYKLMAELEKLFRRGYFQNCTLQQGGHPGVVIYDAPIGENGVGFIEVKCPNCGGINRIRSGSHSKCTFCGGPVSGQ
;
A
#
# COMPACT_ATOMS: atom_id res chain seq x y z
N MET A 1 -4.84 17.44 21.36
CA MET A 1 -4.60 16.00 21.51
C MET A 1 -4.46 15.43 20.11
N SER A 2 -3.26 14.99 19.73
CA SER A 2 -3.03 14.38 18.43
C SER A 2 -3.67 13.00 18.44
N ASN A 3 -4.86 12.85 17.85
CA ASN A 3 -5.38 11.53 17.56
C ASN A 3 -4.36 10.85 16.65
N ASN A 4 -3.91 9.66 17.04
CA ASN A 4 -2.88 8.90 16.34
C ASN A 4 -3.52 8.29 15.09
N ILE A 5 -3.75 9.13 14.07
CA ILE A 5 -4.37 8.73 12.81
C ILE A 5 -3.31 7.92 12.05
N ARG A 6 -3.57 6.63 11.87
CA ARG A 6 -2.74 5.73 11.09
C ARG A 6 -3.52 5.18 9.93
N TYR A 7 -2.98 5.40 8.73
CA TYR A 7 -3.54 4.88 7.48
C TYR A 7 -3.06 3.48 7.17
N LEU A 8 -2.05 2.98 7.91
CA LEU A 8 -1.53 1.64 7.76
C LEU A 8 -2.28 0.65 8.66
N ASN A 9 -2.72 -0.47 8.09
CA ASN A 9 -3.24 -1.59 8.87
C ASN A 9 -2.06 -2.44 9.39
N GLU A 10 -1.56 -2.09 10.57
CA GLU A 10 -0.42 -2.76 11.21
C GLU A 10 -0.69 -4.23 11.52
N GLN A 11 -1.94 -4.61 11.81
CA GLN A 11 -2.28 -6.02 12.05
C GLN A 11 -2.10 -6.87 10.78
N LYS A 12 -2.62 -6.38 9.66
CA LYS A 12 -2.46 -7.02 8.34
C LYS A 12 -1.01 -7.07 7.91
N ILE A 13 -0.27 -5.98 8.10
CA ILE A 13 1.15 -5.91 7.75
C ILE A 13 1.98 -6.83 8.63
N ALA A 14 1.75 -6.87 9.95
CA ALA A 14 2.45 -7.77 10.85
C ALA A 14 2.19 -9.24 10.48
N SER A 15 0.94 -9.60 10.14
CA SER A 15 0.60 -10.94 9.67
C SER A 15 1.35 -11.30 8.38
N HIS A 16 1.36 -10.41 7.39
CA HIS A 16 2.05 -10.63 6.12
C HIS A 16 3.58 -10.61 6.26
N ASP A 17 4.13 -9.80 7.16
CA ASP A 17 5.56 -9.74 7.45
C ASP A 17 6.04 -11.04 8.11
N THR A 18 5.29 -11.54 9.09
CA THR A 18 5.56 -12.85 9.70
C THR A 18 5.49 -13.97 8.66
N LYS A 19 4.44 -14.00 7.83
CA LYS A 19 4.30 -15.00 6.76
C LYS A 19 5.47 -14.94 5.78
N ARG A 20 5.88 -13.74 5.36
CA ARG A 20 7.06 -13.54 4.50
C ARG A 20 8.34 -14.09 5.15
N LYS A 21 8.59 -13.78 6.42
CA LYS A 21 9.80 -14.24 7.12
C LYS A 21 9.85 -15.76 7.16
N VAL A 22 8.73 -16.40 7.49
CA VAL A 22 8.61 -17.87 7.46
C VAL A 22 8.86 -18.42 6.07
N GLN A 23 8.25 -17.84 5.02
CA GLN A 23 8.46 -18.26 3.63
C GLN A 23 9.93 -18.16 3.20
N ILE A 24 10.62 -17.07 3.56
CA ILE A 24 12.04 -16.87 3.22
C ILE A 24 12.90 -17.91 3.94
N VAL A 25 12.67 -18.16 5.23
CA VAL A 25 13.43 -19.16 6.01
C VAL A 25 13.26 -20.55 5.40
N ILE A 26 12.03 -20.96 5.10
CA ILE A 26 11.75 -22.25 4.44
C ILE A 26 12.46 -22.32 3.08
N ALA A 27 12.33 -21.29 2.25
CA ALA A 27 12.96 -21.26 0.94
C ALA A 27 14.50 -21.31 1.01
N LEU A 28 15.12 -20.68 2.01
CA LEU A 28 16.57 -20.73 2.21
C LEU A 28 17.04 -22.11 2.68
N ILE A 29 16.37 -22.71 3.67
CA ILE A 29 16.74 -24.02 4.19
C ILE A 29 16.58 -25.07 3.09
N PHE A 30 15.37 -25.25 2.56
CA PHE A 30 15.12 -26.29 1.56
C PHE A 30 15.79 -25.98 0.21
N GLY A 31 15.84 -24.70 -0.19
CA GLY A 31 16.52 -24.29 -1.41
C GLY A 31 18.03 -24.53 -1.35
N SER A 32 18.69 -24.33 -0.20
CA SER A 32 20.12 -24.62 -0.05
C SER A 32 20.43 -26.11 -0.15
N PHE A 33 19.65 -26.97 0.51
CA PHE A 33 19.78 -28.43 0.38
C PHE A 33 19.57 -28.89 -1.07
N ASN A 34 18.58 -28.31 -1.75
CA ASN A 34 18.29 -28.65 -3.13
C ASN A 34 19.37 -28.16 -4.11
N LEU A 35 19.92 -26.97 -3.87
CA LEU A 35 21.03 -26.41 -4.64
C LEU A 35 22.30 -27.24 -4.48
N PHE A 36 22.58 -27.72 -3.26
CA PHE A 36 23.71 -28.63 -3.03
C PHE A 36 23.56 -29.91 -3.86
N GLY A 37 22.39 -30.55 -3.82
CA GLY A 37 22.11 -31.73 -4.65
C GLY A 37 22.26 -31.44 -6.15
N PHE A 38 21.74 -30.32 -6.63
CA PHE A 38 21.88 -29.89 -8.02
C PHE A 38 23.35 -29.79 -8.44
N VAL A 39 24.20 -29.18 -7.62
CA VAL A 39 25.64 -29.05 -7.89
C VAL A 39 26.36 -30.40 -7.85
N SER A 40 26.03 -31.27 -6.89
CA SER A 40 26.59 -32.62 -6.80
C SER A 40 26.33 -33.44 -8.08
N PHE A 41 25.09 -33.43 -8.58
CA PHE A 41 24.74 -34.15 -9.81
C PHE A 41 25.36 -33.55 -11.08
N ILE A 42 25.64 -32.24 -11.11
CA ILE A 42 26.44 -31.62 -12.19
C ILE A 42 27.87 -32.18 -12.20
N ILE A 43 28.49 -32.28 -11.03
CA ILE A 43 29.87 -32.80 -10.89
C ILE A 43 29.93 -34.27 -11.32
N GLU A 44 28.93 -35.06 -10.94
CA GLU A 44 28.80 -36.47 -11.31
C GLU A 44 28.42 -36.69 -12.78
N LYS A 45 28.07 -35.62 -13.51
CA LYS A 45 27.59 -35.64 -14.91
C LYS A 45 26.38 -36.56 -15.12
N ASP A 46 25.52 -36.70 -14.11
CA ASP A 46 24.26 -37.43 -14.25
C ASP A 46 23.14 -36.47 -14.71
N PRO A 47 22.71 -36.54 -15.98
CA PRO A 47 21.66 -35.65 -16.48
C PRO A 47 20.30 -35.88 -15.80
N GLY A 48 20.05 -37.08 -15.25
CA GLY A 48 18.80 -37.40 -14.56
C GLY A 48 18.67 -36.64 -13.24
N GLY A 49 19.69 -36.70 -12.38
CA GLY A 49 19.74 -35.96 -11.13
C GLY A 49 19.72 -34.44 -11.34
N VAL A 50 20.45 -33.93 -12.34
CA VAL A 50 20.44 -32.50 -12.68
C VAL A 50 19.03 -32.03 -13.06
N ALA A 51 18.30 -32.78 -13.89
CA ALA A 51 16.95 -32.44 -14.29
C ALA A 51 15.98 -32.45 -13.09
N LEU A 52 16.04 -33.48 -12.24
CA LEU A 52 15.17 -33.62 -11.07
C LEU A 52 15.35 -32.47 -10.06
N PHE A 53 16.60 -32.21 -9.65
CA PHE A 53 16.89 -31.13 -8.69
C PHE A 53 16.69 -29.75 -9.32
N GLY A 54 16.91 -29.59 -10.63
CA GLY A 54 16.59 -28.35 -11.34
C GLY A 54 15.10 -28.00 -11.29
N ILE A 55 14.22 -28.99 -11.51
CA ILE A 55 12.77 -28.80 -11.40
C ILE A 55 12.36 -28.49 -9.95
N LEU A 56 12.97 -29.19 -8.99
CA LEU A 56 12.65 -29.02 -7.57
C LEU A 56 13.12 -27.67 -7.00
N LEU A 57 14.09 -27.00 -7.62
CA LEU A 57 14.49 -25.62 -7.27
C LEU A 57 13.41 -24.58 -7.60
N LEU A 58 12.59 -24.79 -8.64
CA LEU A 58 11.58 -23.83 -9.10
C LEU A 58 10.58 -23.39 -8.01
N PRO A 59 9.92 -24.31 -7.25
CA PRO A 59 9.01 -23.90 -6.19
C PRO A 59 9.70 -23.12 -5.07
N PHE A 60 10.94 -23.44 -4.71
CA PHE A 60 11.69 -22.71 -3.67
C PHE A 60 12.12 -21.32 -4.14
N ALA A 61 12.56 -21.20 -5.40
CA ALA A 61 12.85 -19.91 -6.01
C ALA A 61 11.59 -19.02 -6.06
N TYR A 62 10.43 -19.59 -6.39
CA TYR A 62 9.16 -18.89 -6.37
C TYR A 62 8.76 -18.42 -4.96
N LEU A 63 8.89 -19.28 -3.94
CA LEU A 63 8.62 -18.92 -2.54
C LEU A 63 9.53 -17.79 -2.06
N PHE A 64 10.82 -17.86 -2.39
CA PHE A 64 11.80 -16.82 -2.07
C PHE A 64 11.45 -15.49 -2.73
N TRP A 65 11.14 -15.51 -4.02
CA TRP A 65 10.68 -14.34 -4.78
C TRP A 65 9.41 -13.72 -4.17
N CYS A 66 8.43 -14.55 -3.81
CA CYS A 66 7.19 -14.10 -3.18
C CYS A 66 7.44 -13.41 -1.83
N GLY A 67 8.39 -13.94 -1.05
CA GLY A 67 8.85 -13.34 0.20
C GLY A 67 9.46 -11.96 0.00
N ILE A 68 10.43 -11.84 -0.93
CA ILE A 68 11.06 -10.54 -1.25
C ILE A 68 10.03 -9.53 -1.75
N ASN A 69 9.18 -9.92 -2.70
CA ASN A 69 8.18 -9.04 -3.29
C ASN A 69 7.20 -8.52 -2.22
N THR A 70 6.80 -9.36 -1.27
CA THR A 70 5.93 -8.93 -0.16
C THR A 70 6.62 -7.90 0.73
N GLY A 71 7.94 -8.02 0.93
CA GLY A 71 8.72 -7.03 1.68
C GLY A 71 8.80 -5.68 0.98
N ILE A 72 9.06 -5.69 -0.33
CA ILE A 72 9.05 -4.48 -1.16
C ILE A 72 7.68 -3.79 -1.09
N LEU A 73 6.58 -4.55 -1.16
CA LEU A 73 5.23 -3.98 -1.05
C LEU A 73 4.95 -3.36 0.32
N ILE A 74 5.38 -3.99 1.42
CA ILE A 74 5.19 -3.44 2.77
C ILE A 74 5.96 -2.13 2.91
N GLU A 75 7.19 -2.09 2.40
CA GLU A 75 8.03 -0.88 2.42
C GLU A 75 7.41 0.24 1.58
N SER A 76 6.90 -0.07 0.39
CA SER A 76 6.12 0.88 -0.41
C SER A 76 4.91 1.42 0.37
N ALA A 77 4.15 0.57 1.05
CA ALA A 77 2.98 0.99 1.85
C ALA A 77 3.37 2.02 2.92
N ARG A 78 4.47 1.78 3.64
CA ARG A 78 5.00 2.70 4.66
C ARG A 78 5.42 4.04 4.07
N ARG A 79 6.04 4.04 2.89
CA ARG A 79 6.39 5.28 2.19
C ARG A 79 5.15 6.09 1.81
N TYR A 80 4.10 5.44 1.31
CA TYR A 80 2.86 6.14 1.00
C TYR A 80 2.17 6.69 2.26
N GLU A 81 2.20 5.96 3.38
CA GLU A 81 1.66 6.47 4.65
C GLU A 81 2.30 7.79 5.08
N THR A 82 3.62 7.95 4.91
CA THR A 82 4.28 9.23 5.26
C THR A 82 3.76 10.41 4.43
N VAL A 83 3.37 10.17 3.17
CA VAL A 83 2.76 11.19 2.31
C VAL A 83 1.33 11.46 2.78
N PHE A 84 0.56 10.42 3.08
CA PHE A 84 -0.82 10.56 3.54
C PHE A 84 -0.92 11.26 4.91
N GLY A 85 0.03 11.01 5.81
CA GLY A 85 0.12 11.69 7.10
C GLY A 85 0.55 13.16 7.02
N GLY A 86 1.19 13.56 5.92
CA GLY A 86 1.61 14.94 5.67
C GLY A 86 0.57 15.78 4.93
N ASP A 87 -0.44 15.14 4.34
CA ASP A 87 -1.42 15.82 3.51
C ASP A 87 -2.46 16.59 4.35
N ARG A 88 -2.75 17.83 3.93
CA ARG A 88 -3.70 18.72 4.61
C ARG A 88 -5.06 18.74 3.94
N ASP A 89 -5.09 18.49 2.65
CA ASP A 89 -6.27 18.65 1.81
C ASP A 89 -7.14 17.40 1.81
N GLY A 90 -6.62 16.29 2.35
CA GLY A 90 -7.30 15.00 2.54
C GLY A 90 -7.43 14.21 1.23
N PHE A 91 -6.84 14.68 0.14
CA PHE A 91 -6.93 14.08 -1.17
C PHE A 91 -5.59 14.21 -1.86
N VAL A 92 -4.99 13.07 -2.18
CA VAL A 92 -3.68 13.03 -2.82
C VAL A 92 -3.84 12.50 -4.24
N THR A 93 -3.51 13.34 -5.22
CA THR A 93 -3.65 12.99 -6.65
C THR A 93 -2.54 12.04 -7.11
N VAL A 94 -2.80 11.28 -8.17
CA VAL A 94 -1.75 10.45 -8.80
C VAL A 94 -0.65 11.29 -9.38
N GLU A 95 -0.96 12.48 -9.90
CA GLU A 95 -0.01 13.38 -10.50
C GLU A 95 1.01 13.89 -9.47
N GLU A 96 0.55 14.26 -8.27
CA GLU A 96 1.42 14.64 -7.14
C GLU A 96 2.30 13.47 -6.70
N LEU A 97 1.72 12.27 -6.55
CA LEU A 97 2.48 11.07 -6.19
C LEU A 97 3.48 10.69 -7.29
N SER A 98 3.10 10.76 -8.55
CA SER A 98 3.95 10.52 -9.71
C SER A 98 5.16 11.45 -9.70
N THR A 99 4.94 12.72 -9.37
CA THR A 99 5.99 13.74 -9.28
C THR A 99 6.91 13.48 -8.09
N MET A 100 6.37 13.17 -6.91
CA MET A 100 7.14 12.88 -5.71
C MET A 100 7.99 11.61 -5.81
N PHE A 101 7.43 10.54 -6.40
CA PHE A 101 8.08 9.24 -6.50
C PHE A 101 8.84 9.02 -7.81
N GLY A 102 8.77 9.94 -8.77
CA GLY A 102 9.42 9.84 -10.08
C GLY A 102 8.94 8.63 -10.90
N LYS A 103 7.73 8.14 -10.65
CA LYS A 103 7.15 6.96 -11.31
C LYS A 103 6.01 7.38 -12.22
N PRO A 104 5.84 6.77 -13.41
CA PRO A 104 4.71 7.08 -14.25
C PRO A 104 3.38 6.71 -13.56
N GLY A 105 2.37 7.57 -13.67
CA GLY A 105 1.10 7.45 -12.96
C GLY A 105 0.41 6.08 -13.09
N TYR A 106 0.47 5.45 -14.26
CA TYR A 106 -0.12 4.11 -14.46
C TYR A 106 0.55 3.01 -13.60
N LYS A 107 1.88 3.06 -13.43
CA LYS A 107 2.60 2.10 -12.55
C LYS A 107 2.28 2.37 -11.09
N LEU A 108 2.21 3.64 -10.72
CA LEU A 108 1.89 4.07 -9.37
C LEU A 108 0.46 3.63 -8.99
N MET A 109 -0.50 3.81 -9.90
CA MET A 109 -1.88 3.37 -9.72
C MET A 109 -1.99 1.84 -9.58
N ALA A 110 -1.31 1.07 -10.43
CA ALA A 110 -1.27 -0.39 -10.30
C ALA A 110 -0.63 -0.84 -8.97
N GLU A 111 0.39 -0.14 -8.49
CA GLU A 111 1.03 -0.40 -7.20
C GLU A 111 0.08 -0.09 -6.04
N LEU A 112 -0.55 1.09 -6.04
CA LEU A 112 -1.55 1.48 -5.04
C LEU A 112 -2.71 0.49 -5.01
N GLU A 113 -3.30 0.16 -6.16
CA GLU A 113 -4.38 -0.81 -6.24
C GLU A 113 -3.99 -2.15 -5.61
N LYS A 114 -2.76 -2.62 -5.85
CA LYS A 114 -2.25 -3.86 -5.26
C LYS A 114 -2.11 -3.77 -3.73
N LEU A 115 -1.73 -2.60 -3.20
CA LEU A 115 -1.63 -2.36 -1.75
C LEU A 115 -3.01 -2.28 -1.09
N PHE A 116 -3.96 -1.57 -1.71
CA PHE A 116 -5.36 -1.49 -1.26
C PHE A 116 -6.03 -2.86 -1.30
N ARG A 117 -5.87 -3.62 -2.39
CA ARG A 117 -6.41 -4.99 -2.53
C ARG A 117 -5.84 -5.95 -1.49
N ARG A 118 -4.59 -5.74 -1.05
CA ARG A 118 -3.98 -6.52 0.05
C ARG A 118 -4.44 -6.08 1.45
N GLY A 119 -5.19 -4.99 1.55
CA GLY A 119 -5.70 -4.46 2.81
C GLY A 119 -4.61 -3.86 3.70
N TYR A 120 -3.55 -3.32 3.11
CA TYR A 120 -2.48 -2.65 3.86
C TYR A 120 -2.87 -1.25 4.33
N PHE A 121 -3.87 -0.66 3.68
CA PHE A 121 -4.41 0.64 4.03
C PHE A 121 -5.75 0.52 4.75
N GLN A 122 -5.97 1.43 5.69
CA GLN A 122 -7.21 1.67 6.43
C GLN A 122 -7.45 3.18 6.45
N ASN A 123 -8.69 3.61 6.66
CA ASN A 123 -9.02 5.03 6.76
C ASN A 123 -8.61 5.85 5.52
N CYS A 124 -8.49 5.20 4.36
CA CYS A 124 -8.36 5.84 3.05
C CYS A 124 -8.90 4.89 1.97
N THR A 125 -9.29 5.42 0.80
CA THR A 125 -9.71 4.62 -0.36
C THR A 125 -9.08 5.14 -1.64
N LEU A 126 -8.98 4.25 -2.63
CA LEU A 126 -8.51 4.58 -3.97
C LEU A 126 -9.70 5.06 -4.83
N GLN A 127 -9.63 6.29 -5.33
CA GLN A 127 -10.56 6.82 -6.31
C GLN A 127 -9.98 6.67 -7.72
N GLN A 128 -10.71 5.99 -8.60
CA GLN A 128 -10.29 5.76 -10.00
C GLN A 128 -11.08 6.60 -11.02
N GLY A 129 -12.16 7.29 -10.60
CA GLY A 129 -13.04 8.07 -11.47
C GLY A 129 -12.76 9.57 -11.41
N GLY A 130 -12.75 10.23 -12.58
CA GLY A 130 -12.53 11.67 -12.71
C GLY A 130 -11.08 12.06 -12.45
N HIS A 131 -10.76 12.28 -11.17
CA HIS A 131 -9.39 12.56 -10.70
C HIS A 131 -8.85 11.33 -9.97
N PRO A 132 -7.96 10.55 -10.61
CA PRO A 132 -7.41 9.35 -9.99
C PRO A 132 -6.52 9.76 -8.80
N GLY A 133 -6.76 9.18 -7.63
CA GLY A 133 -6.08 9.59 -6.40
C GLY A 133 -6.47 8.75 -5.18
N VAL A 134 -5.93 9.13 -4.03
CA VAL A 134 -6.24 8.53 -2.74
C VAL A 134 -7.04 9.52 -1.91
N VAL A 135 -8.25 9.12 -1.52
CA VAL A 135 -9.10 9.86 -0.59
C VAL A 135 -8.72 9.44 0.81
N ILE A 136 -8.29 10.40 1.62
CA ILE A 136 -7.87 10.18 3.01
C ILE A 136 -9.06 10.49 3.91
N TYR A 137 -9.36 9.55 4.81
CA TYR A 137 -10.40 9.72 5.81
C TYR A 137 -9.74 9.84 7.17
N ASP A 138 -9.64 11.05 7.72
CA ASP A 138 -9.04 11.30 9.03
C ASP A 138 -9.92 10.79 10.18
N ALA A 139 -10.01 9.47 10.29
CA ALA A 139 -10.68 8.76 11.37
C ALA A 139 -9.64 8.29 12.41
N PRO A 140 -9.99 8.30 13.71
CA PRO A 140 -9.30 7.52 14.72
C PRO A 140 -9.20 6.03 14.34
N ILE A 141 -8.20 5.34 14.88
CA ILE A 141 -8.03 3.89 14.67
C ILE A 141 -9.27 3.14 15.19
N GLY A 142 -9.95 2.39 14.32
CA GLY A 142 -11.12 1.60 14.67
C GLY A 142 -12.47 2.26 14.39
N GLU A 143 -12.49 3.48 13.85
CA GLU A 143 -13.71 4.18 13.45
C GLU A 143 -13.79 4.35 11.92
N ASN A 144 -15.01 4.29 11.36
CA ASN A 144 -15.24 4.59 9.95
C ASN A 144 -15.30 6.12 9.77
N GLY A 145 -14.19 6.73 9.35
CA GLY A 145 -14.16 8.15 9.05
C GLY A 145 -14.92 8.50 7.77
N VAL A 146 -15.80 9.49 7.83
CA VAL A 146 -16.30 10.20 6.66
C VAL A 146 -15.32 11.34 6.34
N GLY A 147 -14.21 11.02 5.69
CA GLY A 147 -13.12 12.00 5.48
C GLY A 147 -13.51 13.29 4.77
N PHE A 148 -14.55 13.29 3.93
CA PHE A 148 -15.12 14.52 3.41
C PHE A 148 -16.63 14.50 3.54
N ILE A 149 -17.18 15.62 3.97
CA ILE A 149 -18.60 15.90 3.96
C ILE A 149 -18.86 17.07 3.01
N GLU A 150 -19.98 16.97 2.30
CA GLU A 150 -20.48 18.07 1.49
C GLU A 150 -21.27 19.00 2.39
N VAL A 151 -20.74 20.20 2.61
CA VAL A 151 -21.37 21.21 3.44
C VAL A 151 -21.81 22.37 2.57
N LYS A 152 -23.09 22.70 2.71
CA LYS A 152 -23.65 23.88 2.08
C LYS A 152 -23.16 25.12 2.79
N CYS A 153 -22.51 26.03 2.07
CA CYS A 153 -22.02 27.29 2.64
C CYS A 153 -23.22 28.12 3.15
N PRO A 154 -23.21 28.56 4.42
CA PRO A 154 -24.30 29.38 4.96
C PRO A 154 -24.39 30.76 4.30
N ASN A 155 -23.28 31.26 3.72
CA ASN A 155 -23.21 32.60 3.16
C ASN A 155 -23.66 32.69 1.69
N CYS A 156 -23.33 31.69 0.87
CA CYS A 156 -23.64 31.72 -0.58
C CYS A 156 -24.47 30.52 -1.06
N GLY A 157 -24.73 29.53 -0.20
CA GLY A 157 -25.45 28.31 -0.58
C GLY A 157 -24.67 27.34 -1.47
N GLY A 158 -23.42 27.64 -1.83
CA GLY A 158 -22.56 26.74 -2.61
C GLY A 158 -22.21 25.46 -1.83
N ILE A 159 -22.18 24.31 -2.52
CA ILE A 159 -21.82 23.02 -1.93
C ILE A 159 -20.31 22.90 -1.92
N ASN A 160 -19.71 22.78 -0.73
CA ASN A 160 -18.27 22.65 -0.56
C ASN A 160 -17.97 21.26 -0.01
N ARG A 161 -17.03 20.57 -0.64
CA ARG A 161 -16.48 19.33 -0.10
C ARG A 161 -15.38 19.70 0.89
N ILE A 162 -15.64 19.50 2.17
CA ILE A 162 -14.73 19.88 3.25
C ILE A 162 -14.49 18.69 4.17
N ARG A 163 -13.32 18.65 4.79
CA ARG A 163 -12.97 17.55 5.68
C ARG A 163 -13.90 17.53 6.90
N SER A 164 -14.38 16.35 7.28
CA SER A 164 -15.25 16.21 8.46
C SER A 164 -14.51 16.64 9.72
N GLY A 165 -15.17 17.40 10.58
CA GLY A 165 -14.59 17.98 11.78
C GLY A 165 -13.63 19.15 11.54
N SER A 166 -13.51 19.68 10.31
CA SER A 166 -12.61 20.78 9.98
C SER A 166 -13.34 22.07 9.60
N HIS A 167 -12.63 23.19 9.69
CA HIS A 167 -13.08 24.49 9.21
C HIS A 167 -12.29 24.86 7.96
N SER A 168 -12.99 25.27 6.91
CA SER A 168 -12.37 25.74 5.66
C SER A 168 -13.07 26.98 5.12
N LYS A 169 -12.54 27.56 4.04
CA LYS A 169 -13.19 28.67 3.32
C LYS A 169 -13.98 28.12 2.14
N CYS A 170 -15.12 28.73 1.89
CA CYS A 170 -15.97 28.39 0.76
C CYS A 170 -15.24 28.70 -0.56
N THR A 171 -15.22 27.74 -1.48
CA THR A 171 -14.58 27.88 -2.80
C THR A 171 -15.27 28.94 -3.67
N PHE A 172 -16.54 29.25 -3.40
CA PHE A 172 -17.34 30.19 -4.18
C PHE A 172 -17.25 31.63 -3.65
N CYS A 173 -17.40 31.81 -2.33
CA CYS A 173 -17.52 33.16 -1.75
C CYS A 173 -16.45 33.48 -0.69
N GLY A 174 -15.53 32.57 -0.41
CA GLY A 174 -14.47 32.75 0.59
C GLY A 174 -14.93 32.77 2.06
N GLY A 175 -16.24 32.62 2.31
CA GLY A 175 -16.82 32.64 3.66
C GLY A 175 -16.47 31.39 4.47
N PRO A 176 -16.51 31.44 5.81
CA PRO A 176 -16.20 30.29 6.65
C PRO A 176 -17.23 29.17 6.49
N VAL A 177 -16.75 27.93 6.39
CA VAL A 177 -17.56 26.70 6.31
C VAL A 177 -17.05 25.71 7.34
N SER A 178 -17.95 25.01 8.00
CA SER A 178 -17.64 24.07 9.08
C SER A 178 -18.17 22.69 8.74
N GLY A 179 -17.29 21.69 8.77
CA GLY A 179 -17.67 20.30 8.65
C GLY A 179 -18.07 19.76 10.02
N GLN A 180 -19.35 19.86 10.37
CA GLN A 180 -19.91 19.19 11.56
C GLN A 180 -20.34 17.77 11.21
#